data_AF-U2TW00-F1
#
_entry.id   AF-U2TW00-F1
#
_cell.length_a   1.000
_cell.length_b   1.000
_cell.length_c   1.000
_cell.angle_alpha   90.00
_cell.angle_beta   90.00
_cell.angle_gamma   90.00
#
_symmetry.space_group_name_H-M   'P 1'
#
loop_
_entity.id
_entity.type
_entity.pdbx_description
1 polymer ?
#
loop_
_entity_poly.entity_id
_entity_poly.type
_entity_poly.pdbx_seq_one_letter_code
_entity_poly.pdbx_strand_id
1 'polypeptide(L)'
;MAVGTVSTRILTDIANAIRYQAGMATLYKPREMAAAVAALDGTDAGSYQAQPYMTLESGVLPESVFSDIADVIRGQNGLSTLYAPGDMAAAILALEWDVGYKIRALLLDDGTLEINYYERRTSVTGGRIVQVFEIDPAGYSSASARSYDSIKLLVKKVYIDSTISGLGLTNCNYWFNAFSNCTEVRGFENLSGMTSATQMFSSCTSLETIYATSFSNSGLSGSLMFTGCTRLVGGTDGFVPSQTSGASVCKLGAGGVLTDPNNDQRTWFYAHYYADGEGVLTATSTPDSSRTLRASGRICAIGKYVGLGFTPWDGVTGATHRQNLTSATFAADMATFSYLNLNYLFYSCTNLANMNGLGNLSGVRSMRYTFSSCAFTTIDFRGFDPSTLTDLFYTFSGCSHLTTIYADSTWALPTSGITGSQCFYSCGSLVGGNGTAWASSKTAYTYFRVDTASTPGYVTVN
;
A
#
# COMPACT_ATOMS: atom_id res chain seq x y z
N MET A 1 10.42 -16.21 51.11
CA MET A 1 10.85 -17.18 50.09
C MET A 1 10.58 -18.56 50.64
N ALA A 2 9.45 -19.18 50.26
CA ALA A 2 9.12 -20.52 50.72
C ALA A 2 10.03 -21.50 49.97
N VAL A 3 10.93 -22.12 50.71
CA VAL A 3 11.81 -23.16 50.19
C VAL A 3 11.02 -24.46 50.22
N GLY A 4 10.41 -24.81 49.09
CA GLY A 4 9.62 -26.04 48.96
C GLY A 4 10.51 -27.26 48.79
N THR A 5 10.25 -28.32 49.55
CA THR A 5 10.84 -29.65 49.30
C THR A 5 10.23 -30.23 48.03
N VAL A 6 11.06 -30.55 47.04
CA VAL A 6 10.61 -31.10 45.75
C VAL A 6 11.16 -32.51 45.56
N SER A 7 10.34 -33.41 45.02
CA SER A 7 10.78 -34.76 44.68
C SER A 7 11.82 -34.71 43.55
N THR A 8 12.91 -35.45 43.72
CA THR A 8 13.94 -35.63 42.69
C THR A 8 13.41 -36.35 41.45
N ARG A 9 12.29 -37.08 41.58
CA ARG A 9 11.60 -37.72 40.45
C ARG A 9 11.10 -36.69 39.44
N ILE A 10 10.49 -35.60 39.92
CA ILE A 10 10.01 -34.50 39.06
C ILE A 10 11.16 -33.90 38.23
N LEU A 11 12.31 -33.65 38.86
CA LEU A 11 13.49 -33.15 38.16
C LEU A 11 14.03 -34.15 37.14
N THR A 12 13.98 -35.44 37.47
CA THR A 12 14.39 -36.52 36.57
C THR A 12 13.47 -36.59 35.36
N ASP A 13 12.16 -36.45 35.56
CA ASP A 13 11.15 -36.45 34.50
C ASP A 13 11.31 -35.27 33.56
N ILE A 14 11.49 -34.05 34.08
CA ILE A 14 11.76 -32.85 33.28
C ILE A 14 13.05 -33.03 32.47
N ALA A 15 14.13 -33.50 33.10
CA ALA A 15 15.41 -33.70 32.41
C ALA A 15 15.31 -34.77 31.32
N ASN A 16 14.55 -35.85 31.56
CA ASN A 16 14.29 -36.90 30.57
C ASN A 16 13.43 -36.38 29.41
N ALA A 17 12.41 -35.56 29.69
CA ALA A 17 11.59 -34.92 28.65
C ALA A 17 12.42 -34.01 27.73
N ILE A 18 13.33 -33.21 28.28
CA ILE A 18 14.27 -32.38 27.50
C ILE A 18 15.18 -33.26 26.65
N ARG A 19 15.79 -34.29 27.24
CA ARG A 19 16.65 -35.25 26.51
C ARG A 19 15.91 -35.95 25.38
N TYR A 20 14.65 -36.33 25.62
CA TYR A 20 13.82 -37.00 24.64
C TYR A 20 13.52 -36.07 23.46
N GLN A 21 13.03 -34.85 23.73
CA GLN A 21 12.75 -33.87 22.67
C GLN A 21 14.01 -33.46 21.88
N ALA A 22 15.18 -33.42 22.52
CA ALA A 22 16.44 -33.08 21.86
C ALA A 22 17.14 -34.28 21.19
N GLY A 23 16.76 -35.51 21.52
CA GLY A 23 17.50 -36.71 21.09
C GLY A 23 18.92 -36.82 21.64
N MET A 24 19.19 -36.36 22.87
CA MET A 24 20.55 -36.29 23.43
C MET A 24 20.70 -37.04 24.76
N ALA A 25 21.94 -37.44 25.10
CA ALA A 25 22.29 -38.07 26.38
C ALA A 25 22.75 -37.07 27.48
N THR A 26 22.78 -35.76 27.17
CA THR A 26 23.29 -34.72 28.07
C THR A 26 22.56 -34.67 29.42
N LEU A 27 23.33 -34.56 30.50
CA LEU A 27 22.80 -34.38 31.85
C LEU A 27 22.61 -32.89 32.14
N TYR A 28 21.45 -32.53 32.71
CA TYR A 28 21.11 -31.15 33.05
C TYR A 28 21.01 -31.00 34.56
N LYS A 29 21.68 -30.00 35.11
CA LYS A 29 21.39 -29.54 36.47
C LYS A 29 20.06 -28.77 36.47
N PRO A 30 19.31 -28.70 37.58
CA PRO A 30 18.03 -28.00 37.62
C PRO A 30 18.10 -26.56 37.05
N ARG A 31 19.17 -25.82 37.37
CA ARG A 31 19.41 -24.46 36.87
C ARG A 31 19.66 -24.35 35.35
N GLU A 32 19.99 -25.45 34.68
CA GLU A 32 20.30 -25.51 33.23
C GLU A 32 19.07 -25.90 32.41
N MET A 33 18.03 -26.44 33.06
CA MET A 33 16.85 -27.00 32.38
C MET A 33 16.06 -25.94 31.61
N ALA A 34 15.90 -24.73 32.15
CA ALA A 34 15.20 -23.66 31.45
C ALA A 34 15.90 -23.27 30.13
N ALA A 35 17.22 -23.09 30.17
CA ALA A 35 18.01 -22.82 28.97
C ALA A 35 17.94 -23.98 27.96
N ALA A 36 17.95 -25.22 28.45
CA ALA A 36 17.84 -26.40 27.59
C ALA A 36 16.45 -26.52 26.92
N VAL A 37 15.35 -26.20 27.62
CA VAL A 37 14.00 -26.14 27.03
C VAL A 37 13.90 -25.01 25.99
N ALA A 38 14.49 -23.85 26.27
CA ALA A 38 14.53 -22.74 25.32
C ALA A 38 15.32 -23.07 24.04
N ALA A 39 16.27 -24.01 24.11
CA ALA A 39 17.06 -24.46 22.96
C ALA A 39 16.40 -25.57 22.14
N LEU A 40 15.28 -26.15 22.59
CA LEU A 40 14.55 -27.16 21.84
C LEU A 40 13.93 -26.52 20.59
N ASP A 41 14.09 -27.17 19.44
CA ASP A 41 13.64 -26.69 18.12
C ASP A 41 12.93 -27.77 17.28
N GLY A 42 12.64 -28.90 17.90
CA GLY A 42 12.02 -30.08 17.27
C GLY A 42 12.98 -31.02 16.57
N THR A 43 14.29 -30.79 16.67
CA THR A 43 15.31 -31.68 16.11
C THR A 43 15.67 -32.79 17.11
N ASP A 44 15.43 -34.06 16.74
CA ASP A 44 15.86 -35.24 17.50
C ASP A 44 17.24 -35.72 17.00
N ALA A 45 18.28 -35.58 17.82
CA ALA A 45 19.64 -36.03 17.48
C ALA A 45 19.85 -37.57 17.54
N GLY A 46 18.82 -38.35 17.90
CA GLY A 46 18.81 -39.82 17.83
C GLY A 46 19.63 -40.56 18.90
N SER A 47 20.15 -39.86 19.91
CA SER A 47 21.03 -40.39 20.96
C SER A 47 20.42 -40.33 22.37
N TYR A 48 19.08 -40.35 22.45
CA TYR A 48 18.36 -40.30 23.73
C TYR A 48 18.79 -41.43 24.68
N GLN A 49 19.07 -41.06 25.93
CA GLN A 49 19.35 -42.00 27.02
C GLN A 49 18.57 -41.59 28.27
N ALA A 50 17.57 -42.40 28.64
CA ALA A 50 16.79 -42.20 29.86
C ALA A 50 17.68 -42.36 31.10
N GLN A 51 17.58 -41.44 32.04
CA GLN A 51 18.25 -41.57 33.33
C GLN A 51 17.31 -42.16 34.38
N PRO A 52 17.79 -43.11 35.20
CA PRO A 52 16.99 -43.68 36.27
C PRO A 52 16.74 -42.66 37.39
N TYR A 53 15.68 -42.89 38.17
CA TYR A 53 15.41 -42.07 39.35
C TYR A 53 16.54 -42.16 40.38
N MET A 54 16.87 -41.02 41.00
CA MET A 54 17.87 -40.96 42.06
C MET A 54 17.36 -41.66 43.33
N THR A 55 18.28 -42.24 44.11
CA THR A 55 17.99 -42.83 45.44
C THR A 55 17.59 -41.78 46.48
N LEU A 56 18.03 -40.53 46.31
CA LEU A 56 17.57 -39.41 47.11
C LEU A 56 16.13 -39.06 46.72
N GLU A 57 15.19 -39.08 47.66
CA GLU A 57 13.76 -38.94 47.35
C GLU A 57 13.29 -37.49 47.19
N SER A 58 13.95 -36.53 47.85
CA SER A 58 13.61 -35.11 47.80
C SER A 58 14.78 -34.18 48.09
N GLY A 59 14.67 -32.94 47.65
CA GLY A 59 15.65 -31.89 47.89
C GLY A 59 15.02 -30.51 47.94
N VAL A 60 15.83 -29.53 48.33
CA VAL A 60 15.45 -28.13 48.45
C VAL A 60 15.93 -27.36 47.21
N LEU A 61 15.00 -26.69 46.52
CA LEU A 61 15.31 -25.81 45.40
C LEU A 61 14.61 -24.45 45.54
N PRO A 62 15.20 -23.37 45.00
CA PRO A 62 14.49 -22.11 44.83
C PRO A 62 13.30 -22.29 43.90
N GLU A 63 12.17 -21.65 44.23
CA GLU A 63 10.97 -21.60 43.38
C GLU A 63 11.27 -21.04 41.98
N SER A 64 12.28 -20.15 41.88
CA SER A 64 12.70 -19.54 40.61
C SER A 64 13.09 -20.55 39.54
N VAL A 65 13.64 -21.72 39.91
CA VAL A 65 14.02 -22.75 38.94
C VAL A 65 12.80 -23.25 38.16
N PHE A 66 11.67 -23.44 38.83
CA PHE A 66 10.44 -23.92 38.20
C PHE A 66 9.70 -22.79 37.48
N SER A 67 9.71 -21.56 38.01
CA SER A 67 9.15 -20.42 37.27
C SER A 67 9.89 -20.20 35.95
N ASP A 68 11.23 -20.28 35.96
CA ASP A 68 12.05 -20.11 34.75
C ASP A 68 11.74 -21.18 33.69
N ILE A 69 11.59 -22.44 34.11
CA ILE A 69 11.19 -23.55 33.21
C ILE A 69 9.77 -23.32 32.67
N ALA A 70 8.84 -22.90 33.52
CA ALA A 70 7.47 -22.63 33.09
C ALA A 70 7.41 -21.46 32.10
N ASP A 71 8.22 -20.42 32.30
CA ASP A 71 8.32 -19.27 31.40
C ASP A 71 8.81 -19.67 30.01
N VAL A 72 9.85 -20.52 29.91
CA VAL A 72 10.35 -20.96 28.60
C VAL A 72 9.39 -21.94 27.90
N ILE A 73 8.66 -22.80 28.63
CA ILE A 73 7.62 -23.65 28.04
C ILE A 73 6.52 -22.78 27.40
N ARG A 74 6.06 -21.75 28.12
CA ARG A 74 5.11 -20.77 27.59
C ARG A 74 5.68 -20.01 26.39
N GLY A 75 6.97 -19.69 26.41
CA GLY A 75 7.68 -19.09 25.29
C GLY A 75 7.65 -19.96 24.03
N GLN A 76 7.74 -21.29 24.18
CA GLN A 76 7.77 -22.23 23.06
C GLN A 76 6.38 -22.48 22.45
N ASN A 77 5.33 -22.61 23.27
CA ASN A 77 3.98 -22.95 22.78
C ASN A 77 3.02 -21.75 22.69
N GLY A 78 3.41 -20.58 23.19
CA GLY A 78 2.59 -19.36 23.17
C GLY A 78 1.37 -19.39 24.10
N LEU A 79 1.28 -20.34 25.03
CA LEU A 79 0.16 -20.47 25.97
C LEU A 79 0.40 -19.65 27.25
N SER A 80 -0.68 -19.22 27.92
CA SER A 80 -0.63 -18.56 29.24
C SER A 80 -0.81 -19.54 30.41
N THR A 81 -0.67 -20.84 30.16
CA THR A 81 -0.91 -21.90 31.15
C THR A 81 0.09 -21.83 32.31
N LEU A 82 -0.42 -21.98 33.53
CA LEU A 82 0.40 -22.17 34.72
C LEU A 82 0.77 -23.65 34.83
N TYR A 83 2.07 -23.96 34.86
CA TYR A 83 2.57 -25.32 34.98
C TYR A 83 3.01 -25.60 36.41
N ALA A 84 2.40 -26.59 37.07
CA ALA A 84 2.97 -27.13 38.29
C ALA A 84 4.23 -27.95 37.95
N PRO A 85 5.21 -28.09 38.85
CA PRO A 85 6.45 -28.84 38.58
C PRO A 85 6.22 -30.25 38.01
N GLY A 86 5.20 -30.97 38.49
CA GLY A 86 4.86 -32.32 38.00
C GLY A 86 4.33 -32.37 36.57
N ASP A 87 3.78 -31.28 36.05
CA ASP A 87 3.17 -31.21 34.71
C ASP A 87 4.18 -30.78 33.64
N MET A 88 5.33 -30.21 34.03
CA MET A 88 6.30 -29.62 33.11
C MET A 88 6.90 -30.64 32.15
N ALA A 89 7.16 -31.87 32.60
CA ALA A 89 7.69 -32.92 31.73
C ALA A 89 6.71 -33.27 30.60
N ALA A 90 5.42 -33.43 30.93
CA ALA A 90 4.38 -33.66 29.94
C ALA A 90 4.20 -32.45 29.00
N ALA A 91 4.27 -31.23 29.54
CA ALA A 91 4.19 -30.01 28.74
C ALA A 91 5.35 -29.85 27.75
N ILE A 92 6.58 -30.23 28.15
CA ILE A 92 7.76 -30.26 27.26
C ILE A 92 7.58 -31.33 26.16
N LEU A 93 7.08 -32.52 26.51
CA LEU A 93 6.79 -33.59 25.53
C LEU A 93 5.65 -33.21 24.56
N ALA A 94 4.75 -32.33 24.97
CA ALA A 94 3.63 -31.85 24.17
C ALA A 94 3.97 -30.60 23.32
N LEU A 95 5.22 -30.13 23.32
CA LEU A 95 5.64 -29.06 22.42
C LEU A 95 5.49 -29.52 20.96
N GLU A 96 4.68 -28.78 20.19
CA GLU A 96 4.50 -29.00 18.77
C GLU A 96 5.47 -28.10 17.97
N TRP A 97 6.20 -28.74 17.05
CA TRP A 97 7.21 -28.07 16.25
C TRP A 97 6.63 -27.75 14.86
N ASP A 98 6.64 -26.48 14.44
CA ASP A 98 6.24 -26.09 13.08
C ASP A 98 7.36 -26.44 12.09
N VAL A 99 7.45 -27.74 11.79
CA VAL A 99 8.40 -28.37 10.88
C VAL A 99 7.75 -28.70 9.55
N GLY A 100 8.57 -28.95 8.54
CA GLY A 100 8.16 -29.32 7.20
C GLY A 100 8.01 -28.12 6.25
N TYR A 101 8.22 -28.39 4.98
CA TYR A 101 8.07 -27.41 3.93
C TYR A 101 6.61 -27.01 3.75
N LYS A 102 6.31 -25.74 4.00
CA LYS A 102 4.97 -25.17 3.90
C LYS A 102 5.02 -23.80 3.26
N ILE A 103 3.97 -23.45 2.53
CA ILE A 103 3.80 -22.09 2.03
C ILE A 103 3.30 -21.26 3.20
N ARG A 104 4.07 -20.25 3.60
CA ARG A 104 3.76 -19.42 4.76
C ARG A 104 3.59 -17.96 4.35
N ALA A 105 2.67 -17.28 5.04
CA ALA A 105 2.60 -15.84 5.13
C ALA A 105 3.11 -15.41 6.51
N LEU A 106 4.20 -14.66 6.54
CA LEU A 106 4.88 -14.20 7.74
C LEU A 106 4.67 -12.70 7.87
N LEU A 107 4.00 -12.27 8.94
CA LEU A 107 3.97 -10.85 9.29
C LEU A 107 5.24 -10.51 10.04
N LEU A 108 5.98 -9.53 9.55
CA LEU A 108 7.20 -9.02 10.17
C LEU A 108 6.91 -7.74 10.98
N ASP A 109 7.83 -7.38 11.86
CA ASP A 109 7.67 -6.24 12.78
C ASP A 109 7.70 -4.86 12.11
N ASP A 110 8.21 -4.77 10.89
CA ASP A 110 8.13 -3.57 10.05
C ASP A 110 6.77 -3.43 9.32
N GLY A 111 5.91 -4.44 9.40
CA GLY A 111 4.62 -4.52 8.69
C GLY A 111 4.69 -5.17 7.31
N THR A 112 5.81 -5.80 6.95
CA THR A 112 5.93 -6.60 5.73
C THR A 112 5.21 -7.94 5.90
N LEU A 113 4.36 -8.30 4.94
CA LEU A 113 3.88 -9.67 4.78
C LEU A 113 4.80 -10.40 3.80
N GLU A 114 5.66 -11.25 4.33
CA GLU A 114 6.53 -12.11 3.54
C GLU A 114 5.82 -13.43 3.22
N ILE A 115 5.74 -13.79 1.93
CA ILE A 115 5.18 -15.06 1.47
C ILE A 115 6.32 -15.93 0.94
N ASN A 116 6.57 -17.08 1.56
CA ASN A 116 7.70 -17.94 1.23
C ASN A 116 7.42 -19.44 1.44
N TYR A 117 8.37 -20.28 1.03
CA TYR A 117 8.31 -21.74 1.18
C TYR A 117 9.62 -22.31 1.71
N TYR A 118 9.66 -22.63 3.01
CA TYR A 118 10.81 -23.18 3.73
C TYR A 118 10.40 -24.28 4.71
N GLU A 119 11.36 -25.07 5.19
CA GLU A 119 11.12 -26.18 6.14
C GLU A 119 10.68 -25.70 7.54
N ARG A 120 11.07 -24.48 7.93
CA ARG A 120 10.77 -23.88 9.24
C ARG A 120 10.31 -22.44 9.05
N ARG A 121 10.01 -21.76 10.16
CA ARG A 121 9.70 -20.33 10.20
C ARG A 121 10.94 -19.49 9.88
N THR A 122 11.24 -19.37 8.61
CA THR A 122 12.39 -18.63 8.09
C THR A 122 11.91 -17.37 7.39
N SER A 123 12.44 -16.21 7.75
CA SER A 123 12.29 -14.97 6.96
C SER A 123 13.59 -14.71 6.20
N VAL A 124 13.48 -14.27 4.95
CA VAL A 124 14.63 -13.92 4.10
C VAL A 124 14.78 -12.42 3.87
N THR A 125 13.81 -11.61 4.32
CA THR A 125 13.88 -10.15 4.24
C THR A 125 14.53 -9.50 5.47
N GLY A 126 14.83 -10.29 6.51
CA GLY A 126 15.58 -9.87 7.70
C GLY A 126 14.75 -9.25 8.82
N GLY A 127 13.44 -9.09 8.64
CA GLY A 127 12.53 -8.66 9.70
C GLY A 127 12.25 -9.75 10.72
N ARG A 128 11.90 -9.36 11.96
CA ARG A 128 11.54 -10.35 12.99
C ARG A 128 10.10 -10.81 12.75
N ILE A 129 9.92 -12.13 12.69
CA ILE A 129 8.60 -12.75 12.53
C ILE A 129 7.73 -12.44 13.77
N VAL A 130 6.57 -11.84 13.54
CA VAL A 130 5.55 -11.49 14.55
C VAL A 130 4.42 -12.51 14.55
N GLN A 131 3.92 -12.86 13.37
CA GLN A 131 2.85 -13.86 13.20
C GLN A 131 3.12 -14.71 11.96
N VAL A 132 2.65 -15.96 12.00
CA VAL A 132 2.84 -16.95 10.94
C VAL A 132 1.50 -17.56 10.59
N PHE A 133 1.24 -17.67 9.30
CA PHE A 133 0.04 -18.29 8.77
C PHE A 133 0.43 -19.25 7.64
N GLU A 134 -0.22 -20.40 7.58
CA GLU A 134 -0.08 -21.30 6.44
C GLU A 134 -1.00 -20.85 5.30
N ILE A 135 -0.50 -20.89 4.07
CA ILE A 135 -1.27 -20.60 2.86
C ILE A 135 -1.79 -21.90 2.28
N ASP A 136 -3.10 -21.96 2.02
CA ASP A 136 -3.71 -23.08 1.32
C ASP A 136 -3.37 -23.00 -0.18
N PRO A 137 -2.64 -23.98 -0.75
CA PRO A 137 -2.30 -23.96 -2.17
C PRO A 137 -3.52 -24.11 -3.09
N ALA A 138 -4.67 -24.60 -2.59
CA ALA A 138 -5.92 -24.63 -3.34
C ALA A 138 -6.58 -23.23 -3.47
N GLY A 139 -6.09 -22.25 -2.71
CA GLY A 139 -6.60 -20.89 -2.64
C GLY A 139 -7.87 -20.76 -1.80
N TYR A 140 -8.51 -19.59 -1.88
CA TYR A 140 -9.59 -19.22 -0.96
C TYR A 140 -10.90 -18.90 -1.68
N SER A 141 -12.02 -19.23 -1.03
CA SER A 141 -13.37 -18.95 -1.54
C SER A 141 -13.84 -17.51 -1.29
N SER A 142 -13.24 -16.83 -0.31
CA SER A 142 -13.53 -15.44 0.05
C SER A 142 -12.34 -14.80 0.80
N ALA A 143 -12.36 -13.47 0.96
CA ALA A 143 -11.32 -12.76 1.69
C ALA A 143 -11.21 -13.21 3.17
N SER A 144 -12.33 -13.43 3.86
CA SER A 144 -12.36 -13.86 5.26
C SER A 144 -11.99 -15.32 5.47
N ALA A 145 -11.93 -16.13 4.41
CA ALA A 145 -11.45 -17.52 4.48
C ALA A 145 -9.92 -17.62 4.54
N ARG A 146 -9.18 -16.53 4.27
CA ARG A 146 -7.72 -16.51 4.39
C ARG A 146 -7.30 -16.66 5.85
N SER A 147 -6.29 -17.49 6.10
CA SER A 147 -5.71 -17.70 7.42
C SER A 147 -5.15 -16.40 8.05
N TYR A 148 -4.71 -15.47 7.21
CA TYR A 148 -4.13 -14.18 7.59
C TYR A 148 -5.10 -12.99 7.42
N ASP A 149 -6.41 -13.22 7.33
CA ASP A 149 -7.36 -12.10 7.16
C ASP A 149 -7.39 -11.12 8.35
N SER A 150 -7.06 -11.60 9.56
CA SER A 150 -7.04 -10.79 10.79
C SER A 150 -5.97 -9.70 10.78
N ILE A 151 -4.90 -9.87 10.01
CA ILE A 151 -3.76 -8.94 9.97
C ILE A 151 -3.80 -7.94 8.81
N LYS A 152 -4.81 -8.00 7.93
CA LYS A 152 -4.85 -7.22 6.67
C LYS A 152 -4.59 -5.71 6.82
N LEU A 153 -5.01 -5.12 7.94
CA LEU A 153 -4.79 -3.69 8.23
C LEU A 153 -3.40 -3.38 8.81
N LEU A 154 -2.65 -4.40 9.23
CA LEU A 154 -1.27 -4.25 9.71
C LEU A 154 -0.25 -4.30 8.56
N VAL A 155 -0.63 -4.89 7.42
CA VAL A 155 0.26 -5.08 6.26
C VAL A 155 0.51 -3.76 5.55
N LYS A 156 1.78 -3.34 5.51
CA LYS A 156 2.27 -2.14 4.82
C LYS A 156 2.94 -2.44 3.49
N LYS A 157 3.53 -3.63 3.36
CA LYS A 157 4.22 -4.12 2.16
C LYS A 157 4.01 -5.63 2.04
N VAL A 158 4.10 -6.14 0.82
CA VAL A 158 4.14 -7.57 0.55
C VAL A 158 5.44 -7.91 -0.18
N TYR A 159 6.10 -8.98 0.25
CA TYR A 159 7.23 -9.57 -0.44
C TYR A 159 6.92 -11.04 -0.75
N ILE A 160 6.94 -11.41 -2.02
CA ILE A 160 6.71 -12.78 -2.47
C ILE A 160 8.07 -13.37 -2.87
N ASP A 161 8.55 -14.31 -2.09
CA ASP A 161 9.87 -14.91 -2.29
C ASP A 161 9.94 -15.78 -3.54
N SER A 162 11.13 -15.91 -4.11
CA SER A 162 11.39 -16.74 -5.30
C SER A 162 11.03 -18.21 -5.10
N THR A 163 11.06 -18.70 -3.86
CA THR A 163 10.66 -20.07 -3.49
C THR A 163 9.20 -20.40 -3.80
N ILE A 164 8.35 -19.38 -3.99
CA ILE A 164 6.94 -19.54 -4.34
C ILE A 164 6.75 -20.00 -5.80
N SER A 165 7.71 -19.66 -6.66
CA SER A 165 7.65 -20.02 -8.08
C SER A 165 7.66 -21.54 -8.27
N GLY A 166 6.79 -22.04 -9.15
CA GLY A 166 6.72 -23.47 -9.47
C GLY A 166 5.93 -24.34 -8.48
N LEU A 167 5.38 -23.79 -7.39
CA LEU A 167 4.58 -24.56 -6.41
C LEU A 167 3.14 -24.85 -6.84
N GLY A 168 2.74 -24.52 -8.07
CA GLY A 168 1.41 -24.85 -8.61
C GLY A 168 0.26 -24.01 -8.04
N LEU A 169 0.54 -22.81 -7.52
CA LEU A 169 -0.45 -21.86 -7.01
C LEU A 169 -1.31 -21.29 -8.14
N THR A 170 -2.41 -21.99 -8.47
CA THR A 170 -3.30 -21.61 -9.57
C THR A 170 -4.41 -20.64 -9.13
N ASN A 171 -4.80 -20.65 -7.86
CA ASN A 171 -5.87 -19.83 -7.30
C ASN A 171 -5.34 -18.78 -6.31
N CYS A 172 -5.17 -17.55 -6.80
CA CYS A 172 -4.76 -16.39 -6.02
C CYS A 172 -5.93 -15.45 -5.68
N ASN A 173 -7.16 -15.95 -5.70
CA ASN A 173 -8.34 -15.15 -5.39
C ASN A 173 -8.25 -14.56 -3.98
N TYR A 174 -8.60 -13.27 -3.85
CA TYR A 174 -8.66 -12.53 -2.59
C TYR A 174 -7.34 -12.38 -1.81
N TRP A 175 -6.19 -12.83 -2.31
CA TRP A 175 -4.94 -12.91 -1.53
C TRP A 175 -4.56 -11.62 -0.80
N PHE A 176 -4.77 -10.45 -1.38
CA PHE A 176 -4.45 -9.15 -0.76
C PHE A 176 -5.68 -8.26 -0.59
N ASN A 177 -6.88 -8.84 -0.62
CA ASN A 177 -8.13 -8.12 -0.49
C ASN A 177 -8.16 -7.31 0.82
N ALA A 178 -8.55 -6.03 0.70
CA ALA A 178 -8.66 -5.06 1.77
C ALA A 178 -7.36 -4.81 2.57
N PHE A 179 -6.20 -4.98 1.94
CA PHE A 179 -4.91 -4.55 2.49
C PHE A 179 -4.77 -3.02 2.33
N SER A 180 -5.65 -2.27 3.00
CA SER A 180 -5.83 -0.83 2.77
C SER A 180 -4.63 0.03 3.17
N ASN A 181 -3.71 -0.51 3.98
CA ASN A 181 -2.46 0.15 4.37
C ASN A 181 -1.25 -0.32 3.55
N CYS A 182 -1.42 -1.31 2.66
CA CYS A 182 -0.35 -1.82 1.83
C CYS A 182 -0.03 -0.82 0.71
N THR A 183 1.24 -0.46 0.58
CA THR A 183 1.73 0.53 -0.40
C THR A 183 2.49 -0.11 -1.56
N GLU A 184 3.01 -1.32 -1.35
CA GLU A 184 3.95 -1.95 -2.28
C GLU A 184 3.85 -3.47 -2.22
N VAL A 185 3.89 -4.11 -3.40
CA VAL A 185 4.12 -5.55 -3.55
C VAL A 185 5.37 -5.80 -4.38
N ARG A 186 6.22 -6.73 -3.95
CA ARG A 186 7.44 -7.17 -4.66
C ARG A 186 7.43 -8.68 -4.88
N GLY A 187 8.14 -9.12 -5.93
CA GLY A 187 8.25 -10.54 -6.28
C GLY A 187 7.00 -11.08 -6.97
N PHE A 188 6.18 -10.21 -7.56
CA PHE A 188 4.92 -10.62 -8.18
C PHE A 188 5.11 -11.56 -9.38
N GLU A 189 6.29 -11.55 -9.99
CA GLU A 189 6.74 -12.54 -10.99
C GLU A 189 6.65 -13.99 -10.48
N ASN A 190 6.80 -14.21 -9.17
CA ASN A 190 6.78 -15.55 -8.56
C ASN A 190 5.38 -16.16 -8.52
N LEU A 191 4.34 -15.38 -8.87
CA LEU A 191 2.96 -15.85 -9.03
C LEU A 191 2.59 -16.09 -10.50
N SER A 192 3.54 -16.18 -11.43
CA SER A 192 3.27 -16.35 -12.87
C SER A 192 2.47 -17.60 -13.25
N GLY A 193 2.35 -18.58 -12.35
CA GLY A 193 1.54 -19.79 -12.53
C GLY A 193 0.05 -19.64 -12.23
N MET A 194 -0.39 -18.48 -11.71
CA MET A 194 -1.79 -18.29 -11.32
C MET A 194 -2.71 -18.18 -12.54
N THR A 195 -3.90 -18.78 -12.44
CA THR A 195 -4.96 -18.71 -13.47
C THR A 195 -6.20 -17.98 -12.97
N SER A 196 -6.34 -17.79 -11.65
CA SER A 196 -7.42 -17.03 -11.02
C SER A 196 -6.89 -15.99 -10.03
N ALA A 197 -7.33 -14.74 -10.15
CA ALA A 197 -6.96 -13.62 -9.27
C ALA A 197 -8.13 -12.65 -9.00
N THR A 198 -9.35 -13.19 -8.90
CA THR A 198 -10.58 -12.46 -8.55
C THR A 198 -10.39 -11.68 -7.26
N GLN A 199 -10.66 -10.37 -7.32
CA GLN A 199 -10.56 -9.43 -6.20
C GLN A 199 -9.24 -9.50 -5.41
N MET A 200 -8.14 -9.92 -6.04
CA MET A 200 -6.85 -10.11 -5.37
C MET A 200 -6.39 -8.85 -4.64
N PHE A 201 -6.57 -7.66 -5.22
CA PHE A 201 -6.20 -6.36 -4.65
C PHE A 201 -7.41 -5.45 -4.38
N SER A 202 -8.63 -6.01 -4.34
CA SER A 202 -9.82 -5.20 -4.10
C SER A 202 -9.68 -4.40 -2.80
N SER A 203 -10.02 -3.12 -2.84
CA SER A 203 -9.95 -2.19 -1.70
C SER A 203 -8.54 -1.97 -1.10
N CYS A 204 -7.48 -2.16 -1.89
CA CYS A 204 -6.11 -1.75 -1.52
C CYS A 204 -5.90 -0.25 -1.82
N THR A 205 -6.56 0.61 -1.02
CA THR A 205 -6.62 2.05 -1.29
C THR A 205 -5.27 2.78 -1.18
N SER A 206 -4.32 2.25 -0.40
CA SER A 206 -2.96 2.80 -0.28
C SER A 206 -1.95 2.25 -1.29
N LEU A 207 -2.33 1.26 -2.10
CA LEU A 207 -1.39 0.54 -2.96
C LEU A 207 -0.93 1.44 -4.10
N GLU A 208 0.37 1.68 -4.18
CA GLU A 208 0.98 2.57 -5.17
C GLU A 208 1.70 1.81 -6.28
N THR A 209 2.20 0.60 -6.00
CA THR A 209 3.01 -0.15 -6.94
C THR A 209 2.96 -1.66 -6.71
N ILE A 210 3.02 -2.41 -7.81
CA ILE A 210 3.26 -3.86 -7.82
C ILE A 210 4.46 -4.09 -8.72
N TYR A 211 5.56 -4.55 -8.14
CA TYR A 211 6.80 -4.82 -8.87
C TYR A 211 6.85 -6.25 -9.38
N ALA A 212 7.17 -6.39 -10.66
CA ALA A 212 7.51 -7.64 -11.30
C ALA A 212 8.60 -7.42 -12.35
N THR A 213 9.66 -8.23 -12.36
CA THR A 213 10.66 -8.19 -13.43
C THR A 213 10.18 -8.91 -14.71
N SER A 214 9.25 -9.84 -14.57
CA SER A 214 8.57 -10.52 -15.68
C SER A 214 7.19 -10.99 -15.25
N PHE A 215 6.16 -10.83 -16.08
CA PHE A 215 4.84 -11.40 -15.81
C PHE A 215 3.99 -11.47 -17.09
N SER A 216 3.24 -12.55 -17.26
CA SER A 216 2.26 -12.71 -18.34
C SER A 216 0.88 -12.96 -17.76
N ASN A 217 -0.12 -12.21 -18.20
CA ASN A 217 -1.53 -12.45 -17.86
C ASN A 217 -2.27 -13.32 -18.88
N SER A 218 -1.54 -14.01 -19.76
CA SER A 218 -2.15 -14.96 -20.69
C SER A 218 -2.83 -16.08 -19.92
N GLY A 219 -4.14 -16.29 -20.16
CA GLY A 219 -4.94 -17.29 -19.45
C GLY A 219 -5.34 -16.90 -18.02
N LEU A 220 -4.96 -15.71 -17.54
CA LEU A 220 -5.36 -15.22 -16.22
C LEU A 220 -6.79 -14.68 -16.26
N SER A 221 -7.65 -15.24 -15.40
CA SER A 221 -8.99 -14.72 -15.11
C SER A 221 -9.04 -14.05 -13.75
N GLY A 222 -9.82 -12.99 -13.61
CA GLY A 222 -9.97 -12.29 -12.33
C GLY A 222 -10.81 -11.04 -12.49
N SER A 223 -12.06 -11.08 -11.99
CA SER A 223 -12.93 -9.92 -11.96
C SER A 223 -12.56 -9.01 -10.80
N LEU A 224 -12.69 -7.69 -11.02
CA LEU A 224 -12.47 -6.67 -9.98
C LEU A 224 -11.12 -6.78 -9.26
N MET A 225 -10.10 -7.31 -9.94
CA MET A 225 -8.78 -7.59 -9.36
C MET A 225 -8.18 -6.34 -8.71
N PHE A 226 -8.39 -5.16 -9.31
CA PHE A 226 -7.85 -3.87 -8.85
C PHE A 226 -8.92 -2.84 -8.48
N THR A 227 -10.14 -3.30 -8.16
CA THR A 227 -11.22 -2.37 -7.75
C THR A 227 -10.81 -1.63 -6.47
N GLY A 228 -11.01 -0.31 -6.42
CA GLY A 228 -10.59 0.52 -5.29
C GLY A 228 -9.07 0.78 -5.17
N CYS A 229 -8.23 0.31 -6.10
CA CYS A 229 -6.78 0.62 -6.12
C CYS A 229 -6.52 2.02 -6.71
N THR A 230 -7.08 3.06 -6.11
CA THR A 230 -7.09 4.44 -6.64
C THR A 230 -5.70 5.09 -6.70
N ARG A 231 -4.73 4.58 -5.94
CA ARG A 231 -3.35 5.05 -5.92
C ARG A 231 -2.39 4.22 -6.76
N LEU A 232 -2.84 3.08 -7.30
CA LEU A 232 -1.96 2.16 -8.02
C LEU A 232 -1.63 2.73 -9.38
N VAL A 233 -0.35 2.99 -9.61
CA VAL A 233 0.15 3.47 -10.89
C VAL A 233 1.14 2.45 -11.43
N GLY A 234 0.96 1.99 -12.66
CA GLY A 234 1.84 1.02 -13.26
C GLY A 234 2.11 1.27 -14.73
N GLY A 235 2.80 0.30 -15.34
CA GLY A 235 3.17 0.36 -16.74
C GLY A 235 4.21 1.43 -17.03
N THR A 236 4.57 1.55 -18.30
CA THR A 236 5.53 2.57 -18.77
C THR A 236 4.86 3.92 -19.04
N ASP A 237 3.52 3.98 -18.96
CA ASP A 237 2.72 5.12 -19.37
C ASP A 237 1.86 5.70 -18.23
N GLY A 238 2.11 5.29 -16.98
CA GLY A 238 1.41 5.79 -15.81
C GLY A 238 -0.05 5.34 -15.72
N PHE A 239 -0.35 4.12 -16.16
CA PHE A 239 -1.69 3.57 -16.15
C PHE A 239 -2.21 3.43 -14.71
N VAL A 240 -3.48 3.81 -14.49
CA VAL A 240 -4.19 3.69 -13.22
C VAL A 240 -5.46 2.85 -13.46
N PRO A 241 -5.71 1.79 -12.68
CA PRO A 241 -6.88 0.94 -12.87
C PRO A 241 -8.18 1.67 -12.51
N SER A 242 -9.25 1.33 -13.23
CA SER A 242 -10.62 1.74 -12.91
C SER A 242 -11.28 0.80 -11.91
N GLN A 243 -12.48 1.17 -11.44
CA GLN A 243 -13.29 0.33 -10.53
C GLN A 243 -13.67 -1.04 -11.11
N THR A 244 -13.58 -1.22 -12.43
CA THR A 244 -13.89 -2.46 -13.13
C THR A 244 -12.66 -3.19 -13.66
N SER A 245 -11.46 -2.67 -13.42
CA SER A 245 -10.21 -3.26 -13.91
C SER A 245 -9.94 -4.62 -13.26
N GLY A 246 -9.78 -5.63 -14.13
CA GLY A 246 -9.53 -7.02 -13.75
C GLY A 246 -8.17 -7.52 -14.25
N ALA A 247 -8.06 -8.83 -14.44
CA ALA A 247 -6.82 -9.51 -14.86
C ALA A 247 -6.20 -9.00 -16.16
N SER A 248 -7.00 -8.42 -17.08
CA SER A 248 -6.52 -7.96 -18.40
C SER A 248 -5.47 -6.85 -18.33
N VAL A 249 -5.42 -6.10 -17.23
CA VAL A 249 -4.42 -5.03 -16.99
C VAL A 249 -3.28 -5.49 -16.07
N CYS A 250 -3.31 -6.72 -15.56
CA CYS A 250 -2.26 -7.29 -14.72
C CYS A 250 -1.02 -7.69 -15.53
N LYS A 251 -0.35 -6.71 -16.14
CA LYS A 251 0.79 -6.92 -17.05
C LYS A 251 1.78 -5.77 -16.93
N LEU A 252 2.97 -5.98 -17.46
CA LEU A 252 3.99 -4.95 -17.69
C LEU A 252 3.69 -4.15 -18.97
N GLY A 253 4.35 -3.01 -19.13
CA GLY A 253 4.24 -2.15 -20.32
C GLY A 253 3.00 -1.26 -20.33
N ALA A 254 2.72 -0.65 -21.49
CA ALA A 254 1.64 0.33 -21.63
C ALA A 254 0.26 -0.27 -21.30
N GLY A 255 -0.54 0.46 -20.52
CA GLY A 255 -1.87 0.02 -20.08
C GLY A 255 -1.87 -1.14 -19.07
N GLY A 256 -0.71 -1.41 -18.45
CA GLY A 256 -0.55 -2.41 -17.40
C GLY A 256 -0.39 -1.79 -16.02
N VAL A 257 -0.72 -2.52 -14.95
CA VAL A 257 -0.54 -2.07 -13.56
C VAL A 257 0.78 -2.52 -12.93
N LEU A 258 1.51 -3.44 -13.57
CA LEU A 258 2.78 -3.91 -13.05
C LEU A 258 3.90 -2.96 -13.46
N THR A 259 4.89 -2.80 -12.58
CA THR A 259 6.07 -1.97 -12.83
C THR A 259 7.31 -2.85 -12.80
N ASP A 260 8.17 -2.73 -13.82
CA ASP A 260 9.50 -3.33 -13.79
C ASP A 260 10.40 -2.46 -12.93
N PRO A 261 10.93 -2.95 -11.78
CA PRO A 261 11.80 -2.15 -10.93
C PRO A 261 13.10 -1.71 -11.63
N ASN A 262 13.53 -2.40 -12.69
CA ASN A 262 14.73 -2.03 -13.46
C ASN A 262 14.46 -0.94 -14.51
N ASN A 263 13.19 -0.59 -14.74
CA ASN A 263 12.78 0.40 -15.72
C ASN A 263 11.64 1.29 -15.19
N ASP A 264 11.69 1.62 -13.90
CA ASP A 264 10.71 2.51 -13.29
C ASP A 264 11.06 3.98 -13.56
N GLN A 265 10.33 4.58 -14.51
CA GLN A 265 10.49 5.99 -14.90
C GLN A 265 9.51 6.92 -14.16
N ARG A 266 8.73 6.40 -13.20
CA ARG A 266 7.74 7.21 -12.47
C ARG A 266 8.45 8.18 -11.54
N THR A 267 8.04 9.43 -11.61
CA THR A 267 8.42 10.47 -10.65
C THR A 267 7.23 10.83 -9.78
N TRP A 268 7.51 11.29 -8.56
CA TRP A 268 6.50 11.54 -7.54
C TRP A 268 6.70 12.94 -6.96
N PHE A 269 5.62 13.71 -6.91
CA PHE A 269 5.57 14.96 -6.15
C PHE A 269 4.70 14.76 -4.90
N TYR A 270 4.76 15.70 -3.97
CA TYR A 270 3.99 15.67 -2.74
C TYR A 270 2.89 16.73 -2.77
N ALA A 271 1.77 16.39 -2.16
CA ALA A 271 0.72 17.32 -1.81
C ALA A 271 0.61 17.37 -0.28
N HIS A 272 0.69 18.57 0.28
CA HIS A 272 0.57 18.83 1.71
C HIS A 272 -0.67 19.70 1.94
N TYR A 273 -1.63 19.20 2.70
CA TYR A 273 -2.88 19.90 3.00
C TYR A 273 -2.85 20.41 4.45
N TYR A 274 -3.08 21.71 4.64
CA TYR A 274 -2.95 22.39 5.92
C TYR A 274 -4.29 22.81 6.51
N ALA A 275 -4.30 23.12 7.81
CA ALA A 275 -5.51 23.43 8.56
C ALA A 275 -6.18 24.77 8.18
N ASP A 276 -5.44 25.64 7.49
CA ASP A 276 -5.93 26.91 6.93
C ASP A 276 -6.68 26.74 5.60
N GLY A 277 -6.76 25.52 5.06
CA GLY A 277 -7.50 25.20 3.85
C GLY A 277 -6.64 25.25 2.57
N GLU A 278 -5.33 25.46 2.65
CA GLU A 278 -4.46 25.40 1.48
C GLU A 278 -3.89 23.99 1.24
N GLY A 279 -3.85 23.58 -0.04
CA GLY A 279 -3.05 22.47 -0.52
C GLY A 279 -1.80 22.94 -1.25
N VAL A 280 -0.61 22.56 -0.78
CA VAL A 280 0.67 22.87 -1.43
C VAL A 280 1.19 21.65 -2.18
N LEU A 281 1.40 21.78 -3.48
CA LEU A 281 1.96 20.76 -4.37
C LEU A 281 3.42 21.10 -4.64
N THR A 282 4.34 20.18 -4.35
CA THR A 282 5.78 20.45 -4.29
C THR A 282 6.60 19.19 -4.56
N ALA A 283 7.85 19.33 -5.01
CA ALA A 283 8.79 18.22 -5.08
C ALA A 283 9.25 17.76 -3.68
N THR A 284 9.07 18.58 -2.65
CA THR A 284 9.60 18.36 -1.30
C THR A 284 8.68 17.48 -0.45
N SER A 285 9.24 16.39 0.10
CA SER A 285 8.50 15.46 0.97
C SER A 285 8.19 16.01 2.36
N THR A 286 8.96 17.00 2.81
CA THR A 286 8.84 17.60 4.14
C THR A 286 7.83 18.74 4.12
N PRO A 287 6.72 18.65 4.86
CA PRO A 287 5.76 19.75 4.99
C PRO A 287 6.35 20.93 5.76
N ASP A 288 5.73 22.11 5.62
CA ASP A 288 6.07 23.29 6.41
C ASP A 288 5.72 23.07 7.88
N SER A 289 6.77 22.94 8.71
CA SER A 289 6.64 22.71 10.15
C SER A 289 6.00 23.87 10.94
N SER A 290 5.90 25.06 10.36
CA SER A 290 5.26 26.21 10.99
C SER A 290 3.72 26.18 10.90
N ARG A 291 3.19 25.30 10.05
CA ARG A 291 1.75 25.18 9.76
C ARG A 291 1.20 23.88 10.31
N THR A 292 -0.06 23.90 10.73
CA THR A 292 -0.76 22.69 11.17
C THR A 292 -1.12 21.83 9.97
N LEU A 293 -0.36 20.75 9.75
CA LEU A 293 -0.63 19.76 8.70
C LEU A 293 -1.91 18.95 9.02
N ARG A 294 -2.79 18.79 8.02
CA ARG A 294 -3.97 17.92 8.09
C ARG A 294 -3.72 16.57 7.45
N ALA A 295 -3.13 16.58 6.26
CA ALA A 295 -2.81 15.37 5.51
C ALA A 295 -1.65 15.63 4.56
N SER A 296 -0.87 14.60 4.26
CA SER A 296 0.18 14.64 3.25
C SER A 296 0.19 13.32 2.49
N GLY A 297 0.59 13.37 1.24
CA GLY A 297 0.75 12.18 0.41
C GLY A 297 1.47 12.51 -0.89
N ARG A 298 2.16 11.50 -1.44
CA ARG A 298 2.77 11.61 -2.76
C ARG A 298 1.77 11.28 -3.86
N ILE A 299 1.99 11.83 -5.05
CA ILE A 299 1.18 11.65 -6.25
C ILE A 299 2.16 11.37 -7.41
N CYS A 300 1.86 10.36 -8.22
CA CYS A 300 2.69 10.02 -9.37
C CYS A 300 2.47 11.08 -10.46
N ALA A 301 3.54 11.73 -10.90
CA ALA A 301 3.51 12.81 -11.89
C ALA A 301 2.88 12.35 -13.22
N ILE A 302 3.16 11.11 -13.63
CA ILE A 302 2.64 10.56 -14.88
C ILE A 302 1.31 9.81 -14.71
N GLY A 303 0.78 9.71 -13.49
CA GLY A 303 -0.42 8.92 -13.18
C GLY A 303 -1.66 9.40 -13.94
N LYS A 304 -2.24 8.53 -14.75
CA LYS A 304 -3.50 8.77 -15.47
C LYS A 304 -4.69 8.46 -14.59
N TYR A 305 -4.79 9.12 -13.43
CA TYR A 305 -5.86 8.91 -12.47
C TYR A 305 -7.24 9.02 -13.14
N VAL A 306 -8.13 8.09 -12.81
CA VAL A 306 -9.46 7.94 -13.43
C VAL A 306 -10.61 8.32 -12.49
N GLY A 307 -10.30 8.85 -11.31
CA GLY A 307 -11.26 9.22 -10.28
C GLY A 307 -10.58 9.73 -9.02
N LEU A 308 -11.35 9.80 -7.94
CA LEU A 308 -10.92 10.27 -6.62
C LEU A 308 -10.14 9.19 -5.85
N GLY A 309 -9.60 9.57 -4.69
CA GLY A 309 -8.99 8.66 -3.71
C GLY A 309 -7.47 8.58 -3.78
N PHE A 310 -6.82 9.51 -4.48
CA PHE A 310 -5.35 9.56 -4.59
C PHE A 310 -4.74 10.83 -3.99
N THR A 311 -5.58 11.80 -3.61
CA THR A 311 -5.12 13.09 -3.09
C THR A 311 -5.26 13.16 -1.56
N PRO A 312 -4.44 13.97 -0.87
CA PRO A 312 -4.56 14.15 0.58
C PRO A 312 -5.89 14.75 1.05
N TRP A 313 -6.59 15.50 0.19
CA TRP A 313 -7.88 16.11 0.50
C TRP A 313 -9.08 15.20 0.23
N ASP A 314 -8.88 14.00 -0.34
CA ASP A 314 -9.97 13.03 -0.49
C ASP A 314 -10.47 12.49 0.85
N GLY A 315 -9.59 12.43 1.86
CA GLY A 315 -9.84 11.77 3.15
C GLY A 315 -9.73 10.25 3.01
N VAL A 316 -8.83 9.61 3.76
CA VAL A 316 -8.63 8.15 3.69
C VAL A 316 -9.68 7.40 4.52
N THR A 317 -10.21 8.04 5.58
CA THR A 317 -11.29 7.54 6.44
C THR A 317 -12.17 8.70 6.90
N GLY A 318 -13.48 8.67 6.61
CA GLY A 318 -14.43 9.71 7.02
C GLY A 318 -14.86 10.65 5.90
N ALA A 319 -15.41 11.82 6.26
CA ALA A 319 -15.86 12.82 5.29
C ALA A 319 -14.67 13.43 4.54
N THR A 320 -14.82 13.58 3.21
CA THR A 320 -13.80 14.18 2.35
C THR A 320 -13.46 15.62 2.77
N HIS A 321 -12.19 16.02 2.63
CA HIS A 321 -11.73 17.39 2.91
C HIS A 321 -11.78 18.30 1.68
N ARG A 322 -12.28 17.81 0.53
CA ARG A 322 -12.38 18.58 -0.73
C ARG A 322 -13.20 19.87 -0.59
N GLN A 323 -14.23 19.87 0.24
CA GLN A 323 -15.03 21.06 0.51
C GLN A 323 -14.32 22.05 1.44
N ASN A 324 -13.22 21.66 2.08
CA ASN A 324 -12.45 22.51 2.98
C ASN A 324 -11.20 23.10 2.29
N LEU A 325 -10.85 22.60 1.10
CA LEU A 325 -9.78 23.15 0.28
C LEU A 325 -10.26 24.49 -0.31
N THR A 326 -9.67 25.59 0.13
CA THR A 326 -10.02 26.97 -0.28
C THR A 326 -9.00 27.57 -1.23
N SER A 327 -7.76 27.10 -1.16
CA SER A 327 -6.66 27.52 -2.03
C SER A 327 -5.73 26.33 -2.35
N ALA A 328 -5.02 26.40 -3.47
CA ALA A 328 -3.92 25.50 -3.73
C ALA A 328 -2.77 26.20 -4.47
N THR A 329 -1.56 25.74 -4.18
CA THR A 329 -0.32 26.34 -4.70
C THR A 329 0.56 25.26 -5.29
N PHE A 330 0.94 25.40 -6.56
CA PHE A 330 2.07 24.68 -7.13
C PHE A 330 3.35 25.43 -6.78
N ALA A 331 4.16 24.88 -5.89
CA ALA A 331 5.42 25.48 -5.46
C ALA A 331 6.42 25.60 -6.62
N ALA A 332 7.40 26.49 -6.49
CA ALA A 332 8.39 26.76 -7.54
C ALA A 332 9.20 25.51 -7.93
N ASP A 333 9.43 24.60 -6.99
CA ASP A 333 10.14 23.35 -7.24
C ASP A 333 9.36 22.35 -8.11
N MET A 334 8.08 22.59 -8.39
CA MET A 334 7.33 21.81 -9.39
C MET A 334 7.86 21.99 -10.82
N ALA A 335 8.67 23.03 -11.08
CA ALA A 335 9.33 23.23 -12.37
C ALA A 335 10.31 22.11 -12.74
N THR A 336 10.71 21.25 -11.80
CA THR A 336 11.60 20.10 -12.07
C THR A 336 10.89 18.96 -12.82
N PHE A 337 9.56 18.95 -12.87
CA PHE A 337 8.79 17.91 -13.57
C PHE A 337 8.55 18.30 -15.03
N SER A 338 8.94 17.43 -15.96
CA SER A 338 8.76 17.61 -17.41
C SER A 338 7.58 16.83 -18.00
N TYR A 339 6.89 16.05 -17.16
CA TYR A 339 5.70 15.30 -17.54
C TYR A 339 4.73 15.27 -16.36
N LEU A 340 3.56 15.87 -16.54
CA LEU A 340 2.52 15.93 -15.53
C LEU A 340 1.15 15.55 -16.10
N ASN A 341 0.44 14.66 -15.42
CA ASN A 341 -0.98 14.41 -15.60
C ASN A 341 -1.72 14.95 -14.37
N LEU A 342 -2.64 15.90 -14.58
CA LEU A 342 -3.40 16.55 -13.50
C LEU A 342 -4.83 16.02 -13.40
N ASN A 343 -5.10 14.83 -13.95
CA ASN A 343 -6.43 14.26 -14.04
C ASN A 343 -7.09 14.19 -12.66
N TYR A 344 -8.32 14.68 -12.55
CA TYR A 344 -9.12 14.68 -11.31
C TYR A 344 -8.50 15.37 -10.08
N LEU A 345 -7.35 16.05 -10.20
CA LEU A 345 -6.57 16.54 -9.05
C LEU A 345 -7.38 17.41 -8.08
N PHE A 346 -8.17 18.35 -8.58
CA PHE A 346 -9.07 19.19 -7.76
C PHE A 346 -10.55 18.94 -8.07
N TYR A 347 -10.88 17.73 -8.55
CA TYR A 347 -12.25 17.39 -8.93
C TYR A 347 -13.23 17.57 -7.76
N SER A 348 -14.23 18.42 -7.98
CA SER A 348 -15.28 18.73 -7.00
C SER A 348 -14.73 19.26 -5.67
N CYS A 349 -13.65 20.05 -5.72
CA CYS A 349 -13.22 20.89 -4.59
C CYS A 349 -14.06 22.18 -4.59
N THR A 350 -15.30 22.07 -4.10
CA THR A 350 -16.37 23.07 -4.31
C THR A 350 -16.15 24.42 -3.64
N ASN A 351 -15.15 24.56 -2.76
CA ASN A 351 -14.76 25.83 -2.14
C ASN A 351 -13.37 26.31 -2.59
N LEU A 352 -12.71 25.59 -3.50
CA LEU A 352 -11.40 25.98 -4.01
C LEU A 352 -11.56 27.20 -4.92
N ALA A 353 -11.16 28.36 -4.39
CA ALA A 353 -11.38 29.66 -5.02
C ALA A 353 -10.08 30.33 -5.50
N ASN A 354 -8.92 29.84 -5.05
CA ASN A 354 -7.62 30.42 -5.38
C ASN A 354 -6.64 29.34 -5.87
N MET A 355 -5.98 29.58 -7.00
CA MET A 355 -4.88 28.76 -7.52
C MET A 355 -3.66 29.63 -7.74
N ASN A 356 -2.53 29.23 -7.17
CA ASN A 356 -1.25 29.91 -7.35
C ASN A 356 -0.24 28.98 -8.02
N GLY A 357 0.69 29.58 -8.78
CA GLY A 357 1.86 28.87 -9.30
C GLY A 357 1.61 27.98 -10.51
N LEU A 358 0.49 28.16 -11.25
CA LEU A 358 0.28 27.44 -12.51
C LEU A 358 1.45 27.64 -13.49
N GLY A 359 2.03 28.85 -13.54
CA GLY A 359 3.22 29.13 -14.36
C GLY A 359 4.51 28.41 -13.92
N ASN A 360 4.54 27.75 -12.76
CA ASN A 360 5.68 26.91 -12.38
C ASN A 360 5.64 25.54 -13.07
N LEU A 361 4.52 25.18 -13.70
CA LEU A 361 4.35 23.88 -14.32
C LEU A 361 4.88 23.88 -15.76
N SER A 362 5.63 22.85 -16.09
CA SER A 362 6.05 22.55 -17.45
C SER A 362 5.63 21.13 -17.83
N GLY A 363 5.41 20.87 -19.12
CA GLY A 363 5.17 19.51 -19.60
C GLY A 363 3.85 18.87 -19.15
N VAL A 364 2.82 19.67 -18.82
CA VAL A 364 1.48 19.15 -18.51
C VAL A 364 0.87 18.52 -19.75
N ARG A 365 0.45 17.26 -19.64
CA ARG A 365 -0.10 16.45 -20.75
C ARG A 365 -1.62 16.39 -20.74
N SER A 366 -2.21 16.38 -19.56
CA SER A 366 -3.65 16.21 -19.41
C SER A 366 -4.18 16.99 -18.21
N MET A 367 -5.30 17.69 -18.41
CA MET A 367 -6.05 18.39 -17.37
C MET A 367 -7.50 17.93 -17.31
N ARG A 368 -7.74 16.65 -17.62
CA ARG A 368 -9.06 16.05 -17.62
C ARG A 368 -9.70 16.15 -16.23
N TYR A 369 -10.88 16.77 -16.14
CA TYR A 369 -11.63 17.01 -14.90
C TYR A 369 -10.87 17.80 -13.81
N THR A 370 -9.69 18.36 -14.07
CA THR A 370 -8.78 18.90 -13.04
C THR A 370 -9.45 19.92 -12.13
N PHE A 371 -10.21 20.87 -12.68
CA PHE A 371 -10.86 21.95 -11.93
C PHE A 371 -12.39 21.83 -11.92
N SER A 372 -12.94 20.69 -12.31
CA SER A 372 -14.39 20.53 -12.42
C SER A 372 -15.05 20.83 -11.06
N SER A 373 -16.05 21.71 -11.08
CA SER A 373 -16.84 22.16 -9.93
C SER A 373 -16.04 22.90 -8.84
N CYS A 374 -14.92 23.55 -9.19
CA CYS A 374 -14.24 24.49 -8.30
C CYS A 374 -14.97 25.85 -8.22
N ALA A 375 -14.68 26.63 -7.19
CA ALA A 375 -15.32 27.92 -6.90
C ALA A 375 -14.54 29.14 -7.41
N PHE A 376 -13.66 28.96 -8.40
CA PHE A 376 -12.90 30.06 -8.98
C PHE A 376 -13.83 31.17 -9.47
N THR A 377 -13.55 32.41 -9.07
CA THR A 377 -14.09 33.60 -9.74
C THR A 377 -13.16 34.03 -10.87
N THR A 378 -11.87 33.89 -10.64
CA THR A 378 -10.79 34.15 -11.60
C THR A 378 -9.76 33.04 -11.48
N ILE A 379 -9.16 32.64 -12.60
CA ILE A 379 -7.98 31.76 -12.62
C ILE A 379 -6.90 32.34 -13.53
N ASP A 380 -5.65 32.24 -13.10
CA ASP A 380 -4.50 32.86 -13.75
C ASP A 380 -3.56 31.80 -14.34
N PHE A 381 -3.47 31.78 -15.68
CA PHE A 381 -2.59 30.91 -16.47
C PHE A 381 -1.35 31.64 -16.99
N ARG A 382 -1.03 32.84 -16.53
CA ARG A 382 0.21 33.52 -16.94
C ARG A 382 1.44 32.67 -16.55
N GLY A 383 2.39 32.58 -17.48
CA GLY A 383 3.56 31.73 -17.41
C GLY A 383 3.31 30.23 -17.65
N PHE A 384 2.05 29.76 -17.76
CA PHE A 384 1.76 28.35 -18.02
C PHE A 384 2.09 27.99 -19.47
N ASP A 385 2.84 26.90 -19.68
CA ASP A 385 3.14 26.38 -21.02
C ASP A 385 2.09 25.32 -21.45
N PRO A 386 1.17 25.65 -22.38
CA PRO A 386 0.17 24.70 -22.87
C PRO A 386 0.67 23.79 -24.00
N SER A 387 1.91 23.95 -24.48
CA SER A 387 2.41 23.34 -25.72
C SER A 387 2.39 21.81 -25.71
N THR A 388 2.35 21.20 -24.53
CA THR A 388 2.37 19.75 -24.34
C THR A 388 1.00 19.13 -24.06
N LEU A 389 -0.06 19.94 -23.93
CA LEU A 389 -1.40 19.47 -23.60
C LEU A 389 -2.00 18.60 -24.71
N THR A 390 -2.61 17.50 -24.31
CA THR A 390 -3.29 16.54 -25.21
C THR A 390 -4.76 16.32 -24.82
N ASP A 391 -5.17 16.72 -23.62
CA ASP A 391 -6.51 16.44 -23.10
C ASP A 391 -7.04 17.56 -22.18
N LEU A 392 -8.20 18.11 -22.55
CA LEU A 392 -8.96 19.14 -21.83
C LEU A 392 -10.44 18.75 -21.60
N PHE A 393 -10.74 17.45 -21.48
CA PHE A 393 -12.10 16.99 -21.19
C PHE A 393 -12.57 17.51 -19.83
N TYR A 394 -13.70 18.24 -19.81
CA TYR A 394 -14.37 18.71 -18.60
C TYR A 394 -13.49 19.51 -17.61
N THR A 395 -12.39 20.11 -18.06
CA THR A 395 -11.40 20.75 -17.18
C THR A 395 -12.02 21.75 -16.21
N PHE A 396 -12.91 22.63 -16.67
CA PHE A 396 -13.63 23.63 -15.85
C PHE A 396 -15.12 23.32 -15.67
N SER A 397 -15.57 22.11 -16.01
CA SER A 397 -16.99 21.76 -15.98
C SER A 397 -17.63 22.08 -14.62
N GLY A 398 -18.70 22.87 -14.61
CA GLY A 398 -19.41 23.26 -13.40
C GLY A 398 -18.74 24.34 -12.56
N CYS A 399 -17.69 25.02 -13.05
CA CYS A 399 -17.16 26.24 -12.42
C CYS A 399 -18.13 27.41 -12.65
N SER A 400 -19.29 27.39 -12.02
CA SER A 400 -20.40 28.33 -12.26
C SER A 400 -20.07 29.78 -11.87
N HIS A 401 -19.09 29.98 -10.98
CA HIS A 401 -18.63 31.30 -10.53
C HIS A 401 -17.47 31.86 -11.38
N LEU A 402 -16.91 31.08 -12.30
CA LEU A 402 -15.74 31.51 -13.08
C LEU A 402 -16.14 32.60 -14.06
N THR A 403 -15.60 33.80 -13.87
CA THR A 403 -15.87 34.99 -14.69
C THR A 403 -14.73 35.30 -15.65
N THR A 404 -13.49 35.03 -15.24
CA THR A 404 -12.29 35.46 -16.00
C THR A 404 -11.19 34.41 -15.96
N ILE A 405 -10.57 34.16 -17.11
CA ILE A 405 -9.35 33.37 -17.24
C ILE A 405 -8.26 34.29 -17.78
N TYR A 406 -7.20 34.54 -17.01
CA TYR A 406 -6.05 35.30 -17.48
C TYR A 406 -5.00 34.39 -18.10
N ALA A 407 -4.31 34.85 -19.14
CA ALA A 407 -3.11 34.22 -19.67
C ALA A 407 -2.23 35.26 -20.40
N ASP A 408 -1.00 34.88 -20.73
CA ASP A 408 -0.10 35.74 -21.49
C ASP A 408 -0.63 35.98 -22.91
N SER A 409 -0.17 37.06 -23.54
CA SER A 409 -0.51 37.38 -24.94
C SER A 409 -0.10 36.29 -25.93
N THR A 410 0.82 35.40 -25.54
CA THR A 410 1.32 34.27 -26.32
C THR A 410 0.50 33.00 -26.13
N TRP A 411 -0.59 33.03 -25.36
CA TRP A 411 -1.42 31.84 -25.10
C TRP A 411 -1.94 31.22 -26.40
N ALA A 412 -1.53 29.99 -26.66
CA ALA A 412 -2.00 29.19 -27.78
C ALA A 412 -1.99 27.71 -27.43
N LEU A 413 -3.13 27.04 -27.60
CA LEU A 413 -3.19 25.59 -27.51
C LEU A 413 -2.45 24.92 -28.67
N PRO A 414 -1.99 23.66 -28.51
CA PRO A 414 -1.42 22.88 -29.60
C PRO A 414 -2.37 22.81 -30.81
N THR A 415 -1.81 22.91 -32.02
CA THR A 415 -2.58 22.89 -33.28
C THR A 415 -3.08 21.50 -33.66
N SER A 416 -2.54 20.45 -33.05
CA SER A 416 -2.93 19.05 -33.27
C SER A 416 -2.62 18.22 -32.02
N GLY A 417 -3.16 16.99 -31.96
CA GLY A 417 -2.92 16.06 -30.84
C GLY A 417 -3.66 16.38 -29.54
N ILE A 418 -4.36 17.52 -29.48
CA ILE A 418 -5.23 17.89 -28.37
C ILE A 418 -6.68 17.48 -28.61
N THR A 419 -7.30 16.94 -27.58
CA THR A 419 -8.72 16.55 -27.58
C THR A 419 -9.41 17.09 -26.33
N GLY A 420 -10.72 17.24 -26.40
CA GLY A 420 -11.50 17.77 -25.30
C GLY A 420 -12.97 17.89 -25.69
N SER A 421 -13.84 17.74 -24.71
CA SER A 421 -15.25 18.10 -24.83
C SER A 421 -15.71 18.68 -23.51
N GLN A 422 -16.71 19.58 -23.58
CA GLN A 422 -17.36 20.13 -22.40
C GLN A 422 -16.38 20.77 -21.38
N CYS A 423 -15.24 21.29 -21.88
CA CYS A 423 -14.22 21.97 -21.08
C CYS A 423 -14.83 23.06 -20.19
N PHE A 424 -15.76 23.83 -20.73
CA PHE A 424 -16.48 24.90 -20.02
C PHE A 424 -17.97 24.57 -19.80
N TYR A 425 -18.35 23.30 -19.67
CA TYR A 425 -19.75 22.96 -19.40
C TYR A 425 -20.24 23.65 -18.12
N SER A 426 -21.43 24.24 -18.14
CA SER A 426 -22.03 24.94 -17.00
C SER A 426 -21.17 26.06 -16.37
N CYS A 427 -20.27 26.69 -17.12
CA CYS A 427 -19.52 27.89 -16.69
C CYS A 427 -20.32 29.17 -16.96
N GLY A 428 -21.53 29.27 -16.41
CA GLY A 428 -22.53 30.27 -16.81
C GLY A 428 -22.12 31.74 -16.62
N SER A 429 -21.12 32.03 -15.79
CA SER A 429 -20.64 33.39 -15.53
C SER A 429 -19.43 33.80 -16.37
N LEU A 430 -18.90 32.90 -17.22
CA LEU A 430 -17.64 33.10 -17.92
C LEU A 430 -17.80 34.09 -19.09
N VAL A 431 -16.91 35.08 -19.13
CA VAL A 431 -16.85 36.08 -20.21
C VAL A 431 -15.39 36.24 -20.66
N GLY A 432 -15.14 36.12 -21.96
CA GLY A 432 -13.82 36.35 -22.55
C GLY A 432 -13.42 37.83 -22.53
N GLY A 433 -12.12 38.10 -22.73
CA GLY A 433 -11.56 39.45 -22.63
C GLY A 433 -12.12 40.47 -23.63
N ASN A 434 -12.70 40.01 -24.74
CA ASN A 434 -13.40 40.83 -25.74
C ASN A 434 -14.94 40.66 -25.66
N GLY A 435 -15.45 40.21 -24.50
CA GLY A 435 -16.88 40.14 -24.22
C GLY A 435 -17.59 38.88 -24.75
N THR A 436 -16.86 37.84 -25.18
CA THR A 436 -17.49 36.56 -25.54
C THR A 436 -18.11 35.92 -24.30
N ALA A 437 -19.42 36.10 -24.12
CA ALA A 437 -20.17 35.47 -23.05
C ALA A 437 -20.36 33.96 -23.30
N TRP A 438 -20.34 33.20 -22.21
CA TRP A 438 -20.62 31.78 -22.22
C TRP A 438 -21.99 31.46 -22.81
N ALA A 439 -22.07 30.35 -23.53
CA ALA A 439 -23.32 29.75 -23.97
C ALA A 439 -23.20 28.22 -24.00
N SER A 440 -24.33 27.52 -23.91
CA SER A 440 -24.38 26.05 -23.93
C SER A 440 -23.80 25.44 -25.22
N SER A 441 -23.81 26.17 -26.33
CA SER A 441 -23.17 25.79 -27.61
C SER A 441 -21.67 26.10 -27.69
N LYS A 442 -21.10 26.79 -26.69
CA LYS A 442 -19.71 27.28 -26.65
C LYS A 442 -18.92 26.67 -25.49
N THR A 443 -19.06 25.37 -25.27
CA THR A 443 -18.47 24.66 -24.11
C THR A 443 -17.20 23.88 -24.45
N ALA A 444 -16.85 23.77 -25.73
CA ALA A 444 -15.69 23.01 -26.20
C ALA A 444 -14.36 23.68 -25.82
N TYR A 445 -13.30 22.88 -25.74
CA TYR A 445 -11.95 23.36 -25.44
C TYR A 445 -11.41 24.36 -26.47
N THR A 446 -11.97 24.39 -27.68
CA THR A 446 -11.59 25.33 -28.74
C THR A 446 -11.88 26.80 -28.39
N TYR A 447 -12.69 27.05 -27.34
CA TYR A 447 -12.88 28.39 -26.76
C TYR A 447 -11.81 28.75 -25.72
N PHE A 448 -10.94 27.82 -25.33
CA PHE A 448 -9.80 28.08 -24.44
C PHE A 448 -8.64 28.74 -25.21
N ARG A 449 -8.93 29.87 -25.83
CA ARG A 449 -8.05 30.68 -26.66
C ARG A 449 -8.27 32.15 -26.34
N VAL A 450 -7.31 32.99 -26.72
CA VAL A 450 -7.41 34.45 -26.60
C VAL A 450 -8.69 34.93 -27.26
N ASP A 451 -9.50 35.68 -26.51
CA ASP A 451 -10.73 36.27 -27.01
C ASP A 451 -10.42 37.53 -27.81
N THR A 452 -10.87 37.57 -29.07
CA THR A 452 -10.72 38.73 -29.96
C THR A 452 -12.01 38.97 -30.75
N ALA A 453 -12.15 40.15 -31.35
CA ALA A 453 -13.32 40.48 -32.15
C ALA A 453 -13.61 39.49 -33.29
N SER A 454 -12.56 38.93 -33.91
CA SER A 454 -12.67 37.96 -35.01
C SER A 454 -12.66 36.51 -34.54
N THR A 455 -12.27 36.23 -33.30
CA THR A 455 -12.04 34.87 -32.81
C THR A 455 -12.54 34.77 -31.37
N PRO A 456 -13.82 34.40 -31.19
CA PRO A 456 -14.42 34.27 -29.86
C PRO A 456 -13.69 33.23 -29.00
N GLY A 457 -13.34 33.60 -27.77
CA GLY A 457 -12.66 32.75 -26.79
C GLY A 457 -12.99 33.18 -25.36
N TYR A 458 -12.40 32.52 -24.36
CA TYR A 458 -12.62 32.85 -22.95
C TYR A 458 -11.37 33.36 -22.22
N VAL A 459 -10.24 33.46 -22.91
CA VAL A 459 -8.99 33.98 -22.31
C VAL A 459 -8.94 35.49 -22.45
N THR A 460 -8.65 36.15 -21.33
CA THR A 460 -8.33 37.58 -21.22
C THR A 460 -6.81 37.73 -21.11
N VAL A 461 -6.22 38.51 -22.01
CA VAL A 461 -4.77 38.80 -21.95
C VAL A 461 -4.53 39.89 -20.92
N ASN A 462 -3.57 39.69 -20.00
CA ASN A 462 -3.17 40.68 -19.01
C ASN A 462 -1.66 40.68 -18.76
#